data_AF-A0A7J4K6I2-F1
#
_entry.id   AF-A0A7J4K6I2-F1
#
_cell.length_a   1.000
_cell.length_b   1.000
_cell.length_c   1.000
_cell.angle_alpha   90.00
_cell.angle_beta   90.00
_cell.angle_gamma   90.00
#
_symmetry.space_group_name_H-M   'P 1'
#
loop_
_entity.id
_entity.type
_entity.pdbx_description
1 polymer ?
#
loop_
_entity_poly.entity_id
_entity_poly.type
_entity_poly.pdbx_seq_one_letter_code
_entity_poly.pdbx_strand_id
1 'polypeptide(L)'
;MVFSFFKKRRDDEAHQKIEKLHSALKDSFVNVKKDMSKLGDWQSIIQKDVDMRHKDHSLKIKDFDRRLIILESQLGSFIDYYEEKPKYNSNLSRKSQEIKEEFEEATLIDDQIINDSLKALTITHKKMFATLFQLQKQLGTNKVSYKSLASVLYRDRGYAEVRSTLSQYISFLVDHGLVEKVRSGKESYVTITELGFDVLDTMNKFQNNDLELKKREFRKGYK
;
A
#
# COMPACT_ATOMS: atom_id res chain seq x y z
N MET A 1 -11.33 -56.55 75.31
CA MET A 1 -12.04 -55.34 74.82
C MET A 1 -11.19 -54.39 73.97
N VAL A 2 -9.85 -54.48 73.97
CA VAL A 2 -8.97 -53.50 73.28
C VAL A 2 -8.92 -53.68 71.75
N PHE A 3 -9.00 -54.93 71.25
CA PHE A 3 -8.95 -55.22 69.81
C PHE A 3 -10.14 -54.68 68.99
N SER A 4 -11.33 -54.55 69.60
CA SER A 4 -12.51 -54.00 68.91
C SER A 4 -12.41 -52.48 68.72
N PHE A 5 -11.76 -51.78 69.65
CA PHE A 5 -11.55 -50.32 69.59
C PHE A 5 -10.54 -49.89 68.51
N PHE A 6 -9.49 -50.68 68.29
CA PHE A 6 -8.52 -50.43 67.22
C PHE A 6 -9.08 -50.74 65.83
N LYS A 7 -9.99 -51.70 65.71
CA LYS A 7 -10.68 -52.01 64.45
C LYS A 7 -11.64 -50.87 64.07
N LYS A 8 -12.43 -50.39 65.04
CA LYS A 8 -13.35 -49.25 64.87
C LYS A 8 -12.65 -47.97 64.41
N ARG A 9 -11.50 -47.62 65.01
CA ARG A 9 -10.70 -46.46 64.59
C ARG A 9 -10.11 -46.57 63.18
N ARG A 10 -9.70 -47.78 62.77
CA ARG A 10 -9.21 -48.03 61.40
C ARG A 10 -10.33 -47.94 60.36
N ASP A 11 -11.51 -48.43 60.69
CA ASP A 11 -12.68 -48.36 59.81
C ASP A 11 -13.18 -46.91 59.66
N ASP A 12 -13.18 -46.12 60.75
CA ASP A 12 -13.51 -44.69 60.72
C ASP A 12 -12.50 -43.86 59.90
N GLU A 13 -11.20 -44.14 60.02
CA GLU A 13 -10.17 -43.50 59.17
C GLU A 13 -10.31 -43.89 57.68
N ALA A 14 -10.67 -45.15 57.40
CA ALA A 14 -10.92 -45.61 56.04
C ALA A 14 -12.13 -44.91 55.43
N HIS A 15 -13.22 -44.74 56.18
CA HIS A 15 -14.40 -43.98 55.75
C HIS A 15 -14.09 -42.50 55.53
N GLN A 16 -13.32 -41.85 56.40
CA GLN A 16 -12.88 -40.47 56.17
C GLN A 16 -12.01 -40.31 54.92
N LYS A 17 -11.12 -41.28 54.64
CA LYS A 17 -10.32 -41.27 53.41
C LYS A 17 -11.18 -41.44 52.16
N ILE A 18 -12.19 -42.32 52.23
CA ILE A 18 -13.14 -42.53 51.13
C ILE A 18 -13.99 -41.28 50.91
N GLU A 19 -14.47 -40.62 51.97
CA GLU A 19 -15.21 -39.36 51.84
C GLU A 19 -14.37 -38.23 51.27
N LYS A 20 -13.10 -38.09 51.71
CA LYS A 20 -12.17 -37.12 51.12
C LYS A 20 -11.90 -37.41 49.65
N LEU A 21 -11.74 -38.68 49.28
CA LEU A 21 -11.56 -39.09 47.89
C LEU A 21 -12.81 -38.79 47.06
N HIS A 22 -13.99 -39.06 47.60
CA HIS A 22 -15.27 -38.77 46.96
C HIS A 22 -15.49 -37.26 46.78
N SER A 23 -15.16 -36.45 47.79
CA SER A 23 -15.18 -34.98 47.69
C SER A 23 -14.21 -34.48 46.62
N ALA A 24 -12.97 -34.96 46.64
CA ALA A 24 -11.96 -34.58 45.64
C ALA A 24 -12.37 -34.99 44.22
N LEU A 25 -13.00 -36.16 44.06
CA LEU A 25 -13.55 -36.61 42.78
C LEU A 25 -14.67 -35.68 42.29
N LYS A 26 -15.61 -35.35 43.20
CA LYS A 26 -16.72 -34.45 42.91
C LYS A 26 -16.21 -33.06 42.50
N ASP A 27 -15.23 -32.52 43.21
CA ASP A 27 -14.63 -31.23 42.90
C ASP A 27 -13.89 -31.27 41.55
N SER A 28 -13.19 -32.36 41.25
CA SER A 28 -12.56 -32.59 39.95
C SER A 28 -13.59 -32.60 38.81
N PHE A 29 -14.70 -33.32 38.96
CA PHE A 29 -15.77 -33.33 37.95
C PHE A 29 -16.45 -31.97 37.78
N VAL A 30 -16.64 -31.21 38.87
CA VAL A 30 -17.19 -29.85 38.81
C VAL A 30 -16.22 -28.92 38.05
N ASN A 31 -14.92 -29.04 38.29
CA ASN A 31 -13.91 -28.25 37.59
C ASN A 31 -13.83 -28.63 36.10
N VAL A 32 -13.81 -29.93 35.77
CA VAL A 32 -13.85 -30.41 34.39
C VAL A 32 -15.10 -29.92 33.66
N LYS A 33 -16.27 -29.96 34.31
CA LYS A 33 -17.51 -29.44 33.73
C LYS A 33 -17.42 -27.93 33.48
N LYS A 34 -16.88 -27.17 34.43
CA LYS A 34 -16.68 -25.72 34.31
C LYS A 34 -15.74 -25.38 33.16
N ASP A 35 -14.66 -26.14 32.99
CA ASP A 35 -13.70 -25.93 31.90
C ASP A 35 -14.28 -26.35 30.55
N MET A 36 -15.10 -27.41 30.49
CA MET A 36 -15.85 -27.78 29.28
C MET A 36 -16.84 -26.68 28.87
N SER A 37 -17.50 -26.02 29.83
CA SER A 37 -18.35 -24.86 29.53
C SER A 37 -17.57 -23.70 28.94
N LYS A 38 -16.38 -23.38 29.48
CA LYS A 38 -15.51 -22.33 28.92
C LYS A 38 -15.05 -22.65 27.50
N LEU A 39 -14.81 -23.93 27.17
CA LEU A 39 -14.47 -24.35 25.81
C LEU A 39 -15.62 -24.12 24.83
N GLY A 40 -16.86 -24.37 25.25
CA GLY A 40 -18.06 -24.04 24.46
C GLY A 40 -18.20 -22.54 24.20
N ASP A 41 -17.93 -21.72 25.22
CA ASP A 41 -17.92 -20.26 25.08
C ASP A 41 -16.82 -19.81 24.11
N TRP A 42 -15.63 -20.40 24.20
CA TRP A 42 -14.51 -20.13 23.29
C TRP A 42 -14.81 -20.51 21.84
N GLN A 43 -15.46 -21.65 21.62
CA GLN A 43 -15.90 -22.05 20.28
C GLN A 43 -16.87 -21.03 19.68
N SER A 44 -17.81 -20.50 20.49
CA SER A 44 -18.75 -19.48 20.03
C SER A 44 -18.06 -18.16 19.65
N ILE A 45 -17.02 -17.76 20.38
CA ILE A 45 -16.23 -16.55 20.11
C ILE A 45 -15.44 -16.73 18.81
N ILE A 46 -14.78 -17.87 18.63
CA ILE A 46 -14.03 -18.18 17.41
C ILE A 46 -14.95 -18.20 16.18
N GLN A 47 -16.12 -18.83 16.29
CA GLN A 47 -17.11 -18.86 15.21
C GLN A 47 -17.51 -17.44 14.78
N LYS A 48 -17.76 -16.56 15.76
CA LYS A 48 -18.15 -15.16 15.54
C LYS A 48 -17.05 -14.35 14.85
N ASP A 49 -15.80 -14.56 15.25
CA ASP A 49 -14.63 -13.89 14.66
C ASP A 49 -14.38 -14.35 13.22
N VAL A 50 -14.57 -15.64 12.93
CA VAL A 50 -14.45 -16.21 11.59
C VAL A 50 -15.57 -15.67 10.67
N ASP A 51 -16.81 -15.63 11.16
CA ASP A 51 -17.95 -15.08 10.39
C ASP A 51 -17.78 -13.58 10.10
N MET A 52 -17.26 -12.80 11.05
CA MET A 52 -16.95 -11.37 10.82
C MET A 52 -15.88 -11.19 9.75
N ARG A 53 -14.80 -12.00 9.78
CA ARG A 53 -13.74 -11.95 8.77
C ARG A 53 -14.25 -12.32 7.39
N HIS A 54 -15.08 -13.36 7.26
CA HIS A 54 -15.68 -13.73 5.98
C HIS A 54 -16.59 -12.63 5.41
N LYS A 55 -17.32 -11.92 6.27
CA LYS A 55 -18.15 -10.79 5.85
C LYS A 55 -17.32 -9.61 5.35
N ASP A 56 -16.22 -9.29 6.01
CA ASP A 56 -15.29 -8.23 5.59
C ASP A 56 -14.61 -8.56 4.25
N HIS A 57 -14.16 -9.80 4.07
CA HIS A 57 -13.58 -10.26 2.81
C HIS A 57 -14.61 -10.23 1.66
N SER A 58 -15.86 -10.62 1.90
CA SER A 58 -16.93 -10.54 0.89
C SER A 58 -17.20 -9.09 0.45
N LEU A 59 -17.17 -8.14 1.38
CA LEU A 59 -17.34 -6.72 1.06
C LEU A 59 -16.17 -6.18 0.23
N LYS A 60 -14.94 -6.55 0.57
CA LYS A 60 -13.74 -6.17 -0.21
C LYS A 60 -13.76 -6.75 -1.63
N ILE A 61 -14.19 -8.00 -1.79
CA ILE A 61 -14.34 -8.62 -3.11
C ILE A 61 -15.38 -7.87 -3.95
N LYS A 62 -16.54 -7.54 -3.36
CA LYS A 62 -17.55 -6.72 -4.04
C LYS A 62 -17.06 -5.33 -4.42
N ASP A 63 -16.22 -4.72 -3.59
CA ASP A 63 -15.59 -3.43 -3.91
C ASP A 63 -14.62 -3.56 -5.10
N PHE A 64 -13.83 -4.63 -5.15
CA PHE A 64 -12.95 -4.91 -6.29
C PHE A 64 -13.75 -5.16 -7.58
N ASP A 65 -14.85 -5.91 -7.52
CA ASP A 65 -15.72 -6.12 -8.69
C ASP A 65 -16.28 -4.79 -9.21
N ARG A 66 -16.75 -3.91 -8.32
CA ARG A 66 -17.22 -2.57 -8.72
C ARG A 66 -16.13 -1.75 -9.38
N ARG A 67 -14.91 -1.79 -8.85
CA ARG A 67 -13.76 -1.07 -9.41
C ARG A 67 -13.35 -1.63 -10.77
N LEU A 68 -13.41 -2.95 -10.95
CA LEU A 68 -13.16 -3.60 -12.23
C LEU A 68 -14.19 -3.17 -13.28
N ILE A 69 -15.49 -3.17 -12.94
CA ILE A 69 -16.56 -2.70 -13.84
C ILE A 69 -16.32 -1.26 -14.29
N ILE A 70 -15.90 -0.38 -13.37
CA ILE A 70 -15.60 1.02 -13.70
C ILE A 70 -14.41 1.10 -14.66
N LEU A 71 -13.31 0.38 -14.38
CA LEU A 71 -12.13 0.34 -15.24
C LEU A 71 -12.44 -0.22 -16.63
N GLU A 72 -13.24 -1.29 -16.69
CA GLU A 72 -13.72 -1.88 -17.95
C GLU A 72 -14.56 -0.88 -18.74
N SER A 73 -15.45 -0.12 -18.08
CA SER A 73 -16.25 0.92 -18.75
C SER A 73 -15.38 2.06 -19.30
N GLN A 74 -14.34 2.46 -18.56
CA GLN A 74 -13.39 3.49 -18.98
C GLN A 74 -12.54 3.01 -20.16
N LEU A 75 -12.06 1.76 -20.12
CA LEU A 75 -11.34 1.13 -21.22
C LEU A 75 -12.22 0.97 -22.46
N GLY A 76 -13.48 0.55 -22.30
CA GLY A 76 -14.44 0.46 -23.39
C GLY A 76 -14.63 1.81 -24.08
N SER A 77 -14.87 2.87 -23.31
CA SER A 77 -15.01 4.23 -23.85
C SER A 77 -13.73 4.76 -24.53
N PHE A 78 -12.56 4.31 -24.07
CA PHE A 78 -11.29 4.63 -24.70
C PHE A 78 -11.16 3.90 -26.04
N ILE A 79 -11.47 2.60 -26.10
CA ILE A 79 -11.44 1.82 -27.33
C ILE A 79 -12.43 2.38 -28.36
N ASP A 80 -13.66 2.68 -27.96
CA ASP A 80 -14.69 3.27 -28.82
C ASP A 80 -14.22 4.62 -29.41
N TYR A 81 -13.56 5.45 -28.60
CA TYR A 81 -12.97 6.71 -29.04
C TYR A 81 -11.87 6.56 -30.11
N TYR A 82 -11.11 5.45 -30.09
CA TYR A 82 -10.10 5.15 -31.11
C TYR A 82 -10.66 4.39 -32.33
N GLU A 83 -11.74 3.63 -32.18
CA GLU A 83 -12.39 2.90 -33.27
C GLU A 83 -13.34 3.77 -34.11
N GLU A 84 -13.90 4.87 -33.56
CA GLU A 84 -14.81 5.77 -34.28
C GLU A 84 -14.13 6.77 -35.25
N LYS A 85 -12.79 6.80 -35.37
CA LYS A 85 -12.17 7.61 -36.44
C LYS A 85 -12.38 6.91 -37.80
N PRO A 86 -13.05 7.55 -38.78
CA PRO A 86 -13.28 6.94 -40.07
C PRO A 86 -11.94 6.68 -40.75
N LYS A 87 -11.69 5.40 -41.09
CA LYS A 87 -10.62 4.98 -41.99
C LYS A 87 -10.84 5.62 -43.37
N TYR A 88 -10.37 6.85 -43.55
CA TYR A 88 -10.45 7.56 -44.82
C TYR A 88 -9.34 7.08 -45.77
N ASN A 89 -9.77 6.31 -46.76
CA ASN A 89 -9.27 6.13 -48.13
C ASN A 89 -7.76 6.25 -48.42
N SER A 90 -7.29 5.16 -49.03
CA SER A 90 -5.96 4.75 -49.49
C SER A 90 -5.26 5.61 -50.57
N ASN A 91 -5.42 6.94 -50.61
CA ASN A 91 -4.82 7.76 -51.69
C ASN A 91 -4.03 9.02 -51.25
N LEU A 92 -3.49 9.07 -50.03
CA LEU A 92 -2.71 10.24 -49.55
C LEU A 92 -1.24 9.92 -49.20
N SER A 93 -0.55 9.18 -50.08
CA SER A 93 0.84 8.75 -49.88
C SER A 93 1.89 9.89 -49.75
N ARG A 94 1.55 11.15 -50.05
CA ARG A 94 2.50 12.29 -49.95
C ARG A 94 2.33 13.20 -48.73
N LYS A 95 1.13 13.33 -48.16
CA LYS A 95 0.89 14.18 -46.99
C LYS A 95 1.16 13.46 -45.66
N SER A 96 1.20 12.13 -45.68
CA SER A 96 1.50 11.29 -44.51
C SER A 96 2.98 11.28 -44.12
N GLN A 97 3.89 11.78 -44.97
CA GLN A 97 5.30 11.93 -44.60
C GLN A 97 5.53 13.23 -43.82
N GLU A 98 4.97 14.35 -44.26
CA GLU A 98 5.06 15.63 -43.52
C GLU A 98 4.42 15.55 -42.12
N ILE A 99 3.27 14.88 -41.97
CA ILE A 99 2.60 14.73 -40.67
C ILE A 99 3.30 13.69 -39.77
N LYS A 100 3.98 12.69 -40.34
CA LYS A 100 4.80 11.75 -39.54
C LYS A 100 6.06 12.41 -39.03
N GLU A 101 6.70 13.23 -39.87
CA GLU A 101 7.86 14.02 -39.46
C GLU A 101 7.45 15.02 -38.36
N GLU A 102 6.31 15.69 -38.48
CA GLU A 102 5.81 16.61 -37.43
C GLU A 102 5.45 15.89 -36.11
N PHE A 103 4.96 14.64 -36.15
CA PHE A 103 4.65 13.84 -34.95
C PHE A 103 5.89 13.17 -34.33
N GLU A 104 6.84 12.72 -35.13
CA GLU A 104 8.15 12.23 -34.66
C GLU A 104 8.97 13.39 -34.09
N GLU A 105 8.91 14.58 -34.69
CA GLU A 105 9.58 15.78 -34.20
C GLU A 105 8.92 16.27 -32.90
N ALA A 106 7.59 16.25 -32.77
CA ALA A 106 6.90 16.56 -31.52
C ALA A 106 7.22 15.58 -30.37
N THR A 107 7.28 14.27 -30.66
CA THR A 107 7.67 13.26 -29.64
C THR A 107 9.15 13.35 -29.26
N LEU A 108 10.04 13.67 -30.22
CA LEU A 108 11.44 13.95 -29.94
C LEU A 108 11.61 15.22 -29.10
N ILE A 109 10.82 16.27 -29.36
CA ILE A 109 10.82 17.51 -28.56
C ILE A 109 10.38 17.21 -27.12
N ASP A 110 9.30 16.45 -26.93
CA ASP A 110 8.82 16.06 -25.59
C ASP A 110 9.86 15.21 -24.83
N ASP A 111 10.46 14.20 -25.48
CA ASP A 111 11.51 13.38 -24.88
C ASP A 111 12.77 14.19 -24.54
N GLN A 112 13.09 15.21 -25.33
CA GLN A 112 14.22 16.09 -25.09
C GLN A 112 13.95 17.06 -23.93
N ILE A 113 12.74 17.64 -23.86
CA ILE A 113 12.29 18.48 -22.74
C ILE A 113 12.27 17.69 -21.42
N ILE A 114 11.80 16.44 -21.45
CA ILE A 114 11.80 15.52 -20.30
C ILE A 114 13.23 15.23 -19.85
N ASN A 115 14.13 14.92 -20.78
CA ASN A 115 15.53 14.64 -20.48
C ASN A 115 16.28 15.86 -19.92
N ASP A 116 16.02 17.06 -20.46
CA ASP A 116 16.66 18.29 -20.00
C ASP A 116 16.14 18.71 -18.63
N SER A 117 14.84 18.56 -18.38
CA SER A 117 14.24 18.71 -17.05
C SER A 117 14.84 17.72 -16.04
N LEU A 118 15.08 16.47 -16.44
CA LEU A 118 15.71 15.44 -15.61
C LEU A 118 17.19 15.70 -15.31
N LYS A 119 17.93 16.28 -16.25
CA LYS A 119 19.34 16.65 -16.05
C LYS A 119 19.50 17.86 -15.15
N ALA A 120 18.58 18.82 -15.22
CA ALA A 120 18.58 20.02 -14.38
C ALA A 120 18.28 19.72 -12.89
N LEU A 121 17.57 18.62 -12.60
CA LEU A 121 17.25 18.24 -11.23
C LEU A 121 18.47 17.70 -10.46
N THR A 122 18.78 18.34 -9.34
CA THR A 122 19.75 17.82 -8.36
C THR A 122 19.27 16.50 -7.73
N ILE A 123 20.19 15.75 -7.13
CA ILE A 123 19.88 14.51 -6.39
C ILE A 123 18.81 14.76 -5.32
N THR A 124 18.90 15.90 -4.63
CA THR A 124 17.94 16.31 -3.59
C THR A 124 16.55 16.57 -4.18
N HIS A 125 16.47 17.25 -5.33
CA HIS A 125 15.20 17.49 -6.02
C HIS A 125 14.57 16.18 -6.52
N LYS A 126 15.37 15.27 -7.10
CA LYS A 126 14.93 13.94 -7.52
C LYS A 126 14.38 13.12 -6.36
N LYS A 127 15.09 13.12 -5.23
CA LYS A 127 14.66 12.43 -4.01
C LYS A 127 13.35 13.01 -3.48
N MET A 128 13.24 14.34 -3.41
CA MET A 128 12.01 15.02 -2.99
C MET A 128 10.83 14.66 -3.90
N PHE A 129 11.05 14.69 -5.22
CA PHE A 129 10.02 14.38 -6.20
C PHE A 129 9.54 12.93 -6.10
N ALA A 130 10.48 11.97 -5.97
CA ALA A 130 10.15 10.57 -5.74
C ALA A 130 9.39 10.34 -4.42
N THR A 131 9.78 11.01 -3.33
CA THR A 131 9.06 10.91 -2.04
C THR A 131 7.65 11.49 -2.12
N LEU A 132 7.46 12.54 -2.92
CA LEU A 132 6.15 13.15 -3.11
C LEU A 132 5.20 12.20 -3.83
N PHE A 133 5.67 11.55 -4.90
CA PHE A 133 4.93 10.51 -5.60
C PHE A 133 4.56 9.33 -4.69
N GLN A 134 5.52 8.84 -3.89
CA GLN A 134 5.27 7.78 -2.92
C GLN A 134 4.18 8.16 -1.91
N LEU A 135 4.22 9.40 -1.41
CA LEU A 135 3.21 9.90 -0.47
C LEU A 135 1.83 10.01 -1.09
N GLN A 136 1.73 10.48 -2.34
CA GLN A 136 0.44 10.50 -3.06
C GLN A 136 -0.15 9.10 -3.18
N LYS A 137 0.68 8.12 -3.58
CA LYS A 137 0.27 6.72 -3.72
C LYS A 137 -0.16 6.09 -2.40
N GLN A 138 0.55 6.38 -1.30
CA GLN A 138 0.25 5.84 0.03
C GLN A 138 -1.02 6.43 0.63
N LEU A 139 -1.23 7.73 0.46
CA LEU A 139 -2.39 8.43 1.01
C LEU A 139 -3.64 8.27 0.14
N GLY A 140 -3.47 7.86 -1.12
CA GLY A 140 -4.57 7.79 -2.10
C GLY A 140 -5.10 9.17 -2.47
N THR A 141 -4.25 10.21 -2.36
CA THR A 141 -4.64 11.61 -2.60
C THR A 141 -3.66 12.28 -3.54
N ASN A 142 -4.17 13.14 -4.42
CA ASN A 142 -3.32 13.92 -5.33
C ASN A 142 -2.63 15.11 -4.65
N LYS A 143 -3.02 15.47 -3.42
CA LYS A 143 -2.54 16.66 -2.69
C LYS A 143 -1.70 16.24 -1.49
N VAL A 144 -0.41 16.59 -1.50
CA VAL A 144 0.49 16.33 -0.36
C VAL A 144 0.80 17.63 0.37
N SER A 145 0.56 17.66 1.68
CA SER A 145 0.86 18.85 2.49
C SER A 145 2.37 19.03 2.65
N TYR A 146 2.83 20.28 2.76
CA TYR A 146 4.25 20.59 2.99
C TYR A 146 4.76 19.98 4.30
N LYS A 147 3.90 19.91 5.33
CA LYS A 147 4.21 19.28 6.61
C LYS A 147 4.45 17.78 6.45
N SER A 148 3.57 17.10 5.70
CA SER A 148 3.67 15.65 5.42
C SER A 148 4.92 15.34 4.59
N LEU A 149 5.26 16.19 3.63
CA LEU A 149 6.48 16.02 2.85
C LEU A 149 7.74 16.22 3.72
N ALA A 150 7.73 17.23 4.59
CA ALA A 150 8.83 17.51 5.51
C ALA A 150 9.07 16.39 6.52
N SER A 151 8.01 15.79 7.09
CA SER A 151 8.15 14.71 8.07
C SER A 151 8.79 13.44 7.50
N VAL A 152 8.65 13.21 6.19
CA VAL A 152 9.26 12.05 5.52
C VAL A 152 10.70 12.34 5.10
N LEU A 153 10.96 13.53 4.55
CA LEU A 153 12.29 13.90 4.07
C LEU A 153 13.27 14.26 5.19
N TYR A 154 12.77 14.82 6.29
CA TYR A 154 13.56 15.35 7.40
C TYR A 154 13.02 14.81 8.73
N ARG A 155 13.20 13.51 8.98
CA ARG A 155 12.67 12.85 10.20
C ARG A 155 13.18 13.47 11.51
N ASP A 156 14.41 13.98 11.50
CA ASP A 156 15.09 14.49 12.69
C ASP A 156 14.94 16.01 12.87
N ARG A 157 14.22 16.70 11.96
CA ARG A 157 14.05 18.17 12.00
C ARG A 157 12.59 18.57 11.97
N GLY A 158 12.25 19.58 12.77
CA GLY A 158 10.88 20.11 12.80
C GLY A 158 10.54 20.84 11.50
N TYR A 159 9.26 20.82 11.10
CA TYR A 159 8.78 21.51 9.90
C TYR A 159 9.19 23.00 9.87
N ALA A 160 9.17 23.67 11.04
CA ALA A 160 9.54 25.09 11.15
C ALA A 160 10.98 25.37 10.68
N GLU A 161 11.91 24.45 10.94
CA GLU A 161 13.33 24.59 10.61
C GLU A 161 13.61 24.37 9.12
N VAL A 162 12.87 23.47 8.49
CA VAL A 162 13.08 23.08 7.08
C VAL A 162 12.12 23.76 6.11
N ARG A 163 11.17 24.57 6.61
CA ARG A 163 10.11 25.20 5.80
C ARG A 163 10.64 26.02 4.64
N SER A 164 11.67 26.84 4.86
CA SER A 164 12.26 27.71 3.84
C SER A 164 12.94 26.89 2.75
N THR A 165 13.76 25.93 3.15
CA THR A 165 14.45 24.99 2.25
C THR A 165 13.48 24.14 1.44
N LEU A 166 12.44 23.60 2.09
CA LEU A 166 11.40 22.83 1.42
C LEU A 166 10.65 23.68 0.41
N SER A 167 10.29 24.93 0.78
CA SER A 167 9.64 25.85 -0.14
C SER A 167 10.51 26.20 -1.34
N GLN A 168 11.84 26.35 -1.16
CA GLN A 168 12.77 26.60 -2.27
C GLN A 168 12.85 25.41 -3.22
N TYR A 169 12.99 24.20 -2.69
CA TYR A 169 13.02 22.99 -3.53
C TYR A 169 11.70 22.74 -4.26
N ILE A 170 10.56 23.01 -3.61
CA ILE A 170 9.26 22.91 -4.28
C ILE A 170 9.13 24.02 -5.33
N SER A 171 9.58 25.26 -5.08
CA SER A 171 9.60 26.31 -6.12
C SER A 171 10.40 25.86 -7.33
N PHE A 172 11.58 25.27 -7.13
CA PHE A 172 12.38 24.74 -8.24
C PHE A 172 11.61 23.69 -9.06
N LEU A 173 10.92 22.76 -8.39
CA LEU A 173 10.09 21.77 -9.10
C LEU A 173 8.90 22.39 -9.84
N VAL A 174 8.35 23.51 -9.33
CA VAL A 174 7.29 24.27 -10.00
C VAL A 174 7.82 25.01 -11.22
N ASP A 175 9.00 25.62 -11.11
CA ASP A 175 9.63 26.37 -12.21
C ASP A 175 9.96 25.44 -13.39
N HIS A 176 10.21 24.16 -13.12
CA HIS A 176 10.38 23.10 -14.12
C HIS A 176 9.06 22.43 -14.56
N GLY A 177 7.90 22.91 -14.11
CA GLY A 177 6.59 22.40 -14.51
C GLY A 177 6.27 20.98 -14.03
N LEU A 178 7.02 20.44 -13.07
CA LEU A 178 6.87 19.05 -12.57
C LEU A 178 5.81 18.93 -11.48
N VAL A 179 5.59 20.02 -10.74
CA VAL A 179 4.64 20.08 -9.65
C VAL A 179 3.92 21.42 -9.63
N GLU A 180 2.74 21.44 -9.04
CA GLU A 180 1.95 22.64 -8.81
C GLU A 180 1.72 22.88 -7.33
N LYS A 181 1.62 24.15 -6.96
CA LYS A 181 1.31 24.57 -5.59
C LYS A 181 -0.16 24.92 -5.47
N VAL A 182 -0.85 24.23 -4.57
CA VAL A 182 -2.25 24.50 -4.26
C VAL A 182 -2.36 24.95 -2.81
N ARG A 183 -2.93 26.12 -2.57
CA ARG A 183 -3.24 26.59 -1.22
C ARG A 183 -4.69 26.29 -0.89
N SER A 184 -4.94 25.64 0.25
CA SER A 184 -6.29 25.45 0.78
C SER A 184 -6.32 25.92 2.24
N GLY A 185 -7.02 27.03 2.48
CA GLY A 185 -7.11 27.67 3.80
C GLY A 185 -5.74 28.10 4.35
N LYS A 186 -5.37 27.53 5.50
CA LYS A 186 -4.10 27.80 6.20
C LYS A 186 -2.94 26.90 5.76
N GLU A 187 -3.20 25.91 4.89
CA GLU A 187 -2.21 24.92 4.49
C GLU A 187 -1.85 25.02 3.01
N SER A 188 -0.61 24.64 2.70
CA SER A 188 -0.08 24.57 1.35
C SER A 188 0.16 23.13 0.98
N TYR A 189 -0.27 22.78 -0.22
CA TYR A 189 -0.22 21.46 -0.80
C TYR A 189 0.56 21.50 -2.11
N VAL A 190 1.09 20.34 -2.48
CA VAL A 190 1.75 20.11 -3.76
C VAL A 190 1.04 18.98 -4.49
N THR A 191 0.85 19.18 -5.80
CA THR A 191 0.29 18.22 -6.76
C THR A 191 1.33 17.96 -7.85
N ILE A 192 1.37 16.74 -8.39
CA ILE A 192 2.25 16.42 -9.53
C ILE A 192 1.47 16.75 -10.81
N THR A 193 2.12 17.37 -11.79
CA THR A 193 1.55 17.70 -13.10
C THR A 193 1.59 16.50 -14.04
N GLU A 194 0.91 16.57 -15.18
CA GLU A 194 0.99 15.53 -16.23
C GLU A 194 2.44 15.29 -16.68
N LEU A 195 3.17 16.36 -17.00
CA LEU A 195 4.60 16.31 -17.30
C LEU A 195 5.41 15.66 -16.17
N GLY A 196 5.07 15.93 -14.91
CA GLY A 196 5.69 15.29 -13.76
C GLY A 196 5.48 13.78 -13.70
N PHE A 197 4.29 13.28 -14.08
CA PHE A 197 4.04 11.84 -14.17
C PHE A 197 4.84 11.19 -15.31
N ASP A 198 4.94 11.84 -16.47
CA ASP A 198 5.74 11.33 -17.59
C ASP A 198 7.23 11.26 -17.23
N VAL A 199 7.74 12.27 -16.52
CA VAL A 199 9.10 12.30 -15.99
C VAL A 199 9.32 11.16 -15.00
N LEU A 200 8.36 10.85 -14.12
CA LEU A 200 8.44 9.73 -13.18
C LEU A 200 8.45 8.38 -13.87
N ASP A 201 7.62 8.19 -14.88
CA ASP A 201 7.60 6.95 -15.67
C ASP A 201 8.93 6.74 -16.37
N THR A 202 9.53 7.82 -16.89
CA THR A 202 10.86 7.77 -17.49
C THR A 202 11.94 7.45 -16.44
N MET A 203 11.91 8.07 -15.25
CA MET A 203 12.82 7.74 -14.13
C MET A 203 12.72 6.28 -13.69
N ASN A 204 11.50 5.73 -13.61
CA ASN A 204 11.26 4.35 -13.20
C ASN A 204 11.75 3.36 -14.27
N LYS A 205 11.59 3.68 -15.56
CA LYS A 205 12.14 2.89 -16.67
C LYS A 205 13.67 2.84 -16.63
N PHE A 206 14.33 3.97 -16.37
CA PHE A 206 15.79 4.03 -16.23
C PHE A 206 16.30 3.21 -15.04
N GLN A 207 15.65 3.27 -13.87
CA GLN A 207 16.05 2.48 -12.70
C GLN A 207 15.94 0.96 -12.93
N ASN A 208 14.92 0.51 -13.66
CA ASN A 208 14.74 -0.90 -13.98
C ASN A 208 15.77 -1.41 -15.01
N ASN A 209 16.12 -0.58 -16.01
CA ASN A 209 17.17 -0.91 -16.97
C ASN A 209 18.57 -0.96 -16.33
N ASP A 210 18.87 -0.08 -15.38
CA ASP A 210 20.15 -0.06 -14.66
C ASP A 210 20.34 -1.30 -13.76
N LEU A 211 19.25 -1.79 -13.17
CA LEU A 211 19.22 -3.04 -12.39
C LEU A 211 19.42 -4.28 -13.28
N GLU A 212 18.85 -4.29 -14.49
CA GLU A 212 19.07 -5.32 -15.52
C GLU A 212 20.53 -5.35 -15.99
N LEU A 213 21.13 -4.19 -16.26
CA LEU A 213 22.53 -4.06 -16.69
C LEU A 213 23.49 -4.54 -15.59
N LYS A 214 23.30 -4.10 -14.34
CA LYS A 214 24.11 -4.58 -13.20
C LYS A 214 23.99 -6.09 -12.97
N LYS A 215 22.80 -6.67 -13.14
CA LYS A 215 22.61 -8.14 -13.07
C LYS A 215 23.35 -8.87 -14.19
N ARG A 216 23.41 -8.31 -15.40
CA ARG A 216 24.16 -8.88 -16.53
C ARG A 216 25.66 -8.76 -16.34
N GLU A 217 26.16 -7.67 -15.77
CA GLU A 217 27.58 -7.50 -15.42
C GLU A 217 28.00 -8.43 -14.29
N PHE A 218 27.17 -8.58 -13.24
CA PHE A 218 27.41 -9.55 -12.16
C PHE A 218 27.49 -11.00 -12.67
N ARG A 219 26.71 -11.35 -13.70
CA ARG A 219 26.77 -12.68 -14.35
C ARG A 219 27.99 -12.87 -15.26
N LYS A 220 28.64 -11.80 -15.71
CA LYS A 220 29.85 -11.86 -16.55
C LYS A 220 31.15 -11.90 -15.74
N GLY A 221 31.14 -11.48 -14.48
CA GLY A 221 32.30 -11.54 -13.58
C GLY A 221 32.59 -12.91 -12.94
N TYR A 222 31.78 -13.93 -13.24
CA TYR A 222 31.96 -15.33 -12.79
C TYR A 222 32.28 -16.27 -13.96
N LYS A 223 33.14 -15.82 -14.89
CA LYS A 223 33.76 -16.68 -15.89
C LYS A 223 35.28 -16.61 -15.78
#